data_AF-A0A7X5DFV9-F1
#
_entry.id   AF-A0A7X5DFV9-F1
#
_cell.length_a   1.000
_cell.length_b   1.000
_cell.length_c   1.000
_cell.angle_alpha   90.00
_cell.angle_beta   90.00
_cell.angle_gamma   90.00
#
_symmetry.space_group_name_H-M   'P 1'
#
loop_
_entity.id
_entity.type
_entity.pdbx_description
1 polymer ?
#
loop_
_entity_poly.entity_id
_entity_poly.type
_entity_poly.pdbx_seq_one_letter_code
_entity_poly.pdbx_strand_id
1 'polypeptide(L)'
;MKFTVFEQIKKSLESVKRYALGEIGNVANATVEAVEEIAGELNNKADKPHYITVVIPTEGWLSDDFDYPNYYDIVVEGITENDRADILFLPESMKTAAECGFCNVTETLEGKIRVRAMSVPKKAITTEIRFNTNCDAVNIEGVTIVELQNGLNQKANVLHSHSADSITSGTIDGNITISGSVSEGYVTVANPNVLKIETVNTSNNTIIFDTAFRNYSTTFNRLIVNMTLIFANDINRNIYTIKSIDITNHSIIVNERLSLSRRPYYIVLDMDIHRCMEHAEGSHTIAVDCSHAEGGQTIAEGSCSHAEGGQTIAEGSCSHAEGTYTTATGFSSHAEGTDTQAKGDCSHAGGYRTIANDYQTTIGKFNIDTMGGEEQGITGSTFIIGNGTNNSARSNCFRVQYDGGVYAKAAYHSSGADYAEYFQWKDDNTNNEDRVGLFVTLDGEKISIAKPNDDILGIVSACPSICGDANEDQWKGMYQTDIYGRPILEEVTIPDKFIMLPDPKNPEKTIKTLIQKAHTEIRQKVNEDYDTTQQYIPRSKRPEWSAIGLLGKLVVIDDGSCIINGYCKVGEGGIAVMSEQKTRFRVMARLDDNHIKILML
;
A
#
# COMPACT_ATOMS: atom_id res chain seq x y z
N MET A 1 18.80 -42.96 18.05
CA MET A 1 18.35 -42.22 16.84
C MET A 1 17.98 -40.75 17.09
N LYS A 2 17.46 -40.32 18.26
CA LYS A 2 17.05 -38.91 18.46
C LYS A 2 18.18 -37.89 18.72
N PHE A 3 19.34 -38.28 19.26
CA PHE A 3 20.43 -37.34 19.59
C PHE A 3 21.35 -36.98 18.41
N THR A 4 21.52 -37.88 17.44
CA THR A 4 22.45 -37.70 16.32
C THR A 4 21.96 -36.66 15.31
N VAL A 5 20.64 -36.56 15.13
CA VAL A 5 20.00 -35.61 14.21
C VAL A 5 20.10 -34.17 14.73
N PHE A 6 19.97 -33.95 16.04
CA PHE A 6 20.10 -32.63 16.64
C PHE A 6 21.53 -32.08 16.56
N GLU A 7 22.55 -32.92 16.74
CA GLU A 7 23.95 -32.52 16.56
C GLU A 7 24.30 -32.22 15.10
N GLN A 8 23.69 -32.93 14.14
CA GLN A 8 23.82 -32.60 12.72
C GLN A 8 23.15 -31.27 12.37
N ILE A 9 21.96 -31.00 12.89
CA ILE A 9 21.25 -29.73 12.69
C ILE A 9 22.06 -28.56 13.29
N LYS A 10 22.63 -28.74 14.48
CA LYS A 10 23.46 -27.72 15.13
C LYS A 10 24.71 -27.40 14.32
N LYS A 11 25.43 -28.41 13.83
CA LYS A 11 26.61 -28.22 12.98
C LYS A 11 26.26 -27.54 11.65
N SER A 12 25.11 -27.88 11.06
CA SER A 12 24.63 -27.21 9.85
C SER A 12 24.29 -25.74 10.10
N LEU A 13 23.60 -25.41 11.20
CA LEU A 13 23.28 -24.03 11.58
C LEU A 13 24.54 -23.19 11.88
N GLU A 14 25.54 -23.75 12.54
CA GLU A 14 26.82 -23.07 12.79
C GLU A 14 27.66 -22.86 11.52
N SER A 15 27.47 -23.72 10.51
CA SER A 15 28.08 -23.55 9.19
C SER A 15 27.38 -22.45 8.38
N VAL A 16 26.03 -22.42 8.41
CA VAL A 16 25.21 -21.38 7.77
C VAL A 16 25.50 -20.00 8.37
N LYS A 17 25.63 -19.91 9.70
CA LYS A 17 25.96 -18.64 10.39
C LYS A 17 27.34 -18.09 9.99
N ARG A 18 28.35 -18.96 9.85
CA ARG A 18 29.70 -18.54 9.42
C ARG A 18 29.72 -18.11 7.96
N TYR A 19 28.93 -18.76 7.11
CA TYR A 19 28.78 -18.40 5.71
C TYR A 19 28.10 -17.03 5.55
N ALA A 20 27.00 -16.78 6.25
CA ALA A 20 26.28 -15.50 6.20
C ALA A 20 27.14 -14.31 6.67
N LEU A 21 27.93 -14.48 7.74
CA LEU A 21 28.80 -13.41 8.25
C LEU A 21 30.00 -13.11 7.32
N GLY A 22 30.50 -14.10 6.57
CA GLY A 22 31.57 -13.90 5.60
C GLY A 22 31.10 -13.15 4.34
N GLU A 23 29.94 -13.53 3.80
CA GLU A 23 29.40 -12.92 2.58
C GLU A 23 28.96 -11.47 2.79
N ILE A 24 28.39 -11.13 3.96
CA ILE A 24 28.04 -9.74 4.30
C ILE A 24 29.29 -8.85 4.33
N GLY A 25 30.43 -9.35 4.84
CA GLY A 25 31.69 -8.61 4.84
C GLY A 25 32.28 -8.40 3.43
N ASN A 26 32.14 -9.39 2.55
CA ASN A 26 32.61 -9.29 1.16
C ASN A 26 31.79 -8.30 0.33
N VAL A 27 30.46 -8.25 0.54
CA VAL A 27 29.57 -7.28 -0.13
C VAL A 27 29.85 -5.85 0.35
N ALA A 28 30.12 -5.66 1.64
CA ALA A 28 30.46 -4.35 2.18
C ALA A 28 31.77 -3.79 1.58
N ASN A 29 32.80 -4.63 1.43
CA ASN A 29 34.09 -4.20 0.85
C ASN A 29 33.98 -3.89 -0.65
N ALA A 30 33.25 -4.72 -1.42
CA ALA A 30 33.04 -4.48 -2.85
C ALA A 30 32.26 -3.18 -3.11
N THR A 31 31.32 -2.83 -2.22
CA THR A 31 30.58 -1.56 -2.31
C THR A 31 31.48 -0.35 -2.09
N VAL A 32 32.46 -0.43 -1.18
CA VAL A 32 33.39 0.67 -0.89
C VAL A 32 34.36 0.90 -2.06
N GLU A 33 34.92 -0.16 -2.64
CA GLU A 33 35.83 -0.05 -3.79
C GLU A 33 35.15 0.58 -5.02
N ALA A 34 33.89 0.22 -5.29
CA ALA A 34 33.11 0.80 -6.38
C ALA A 34 32.83 2.31 -6.20
N VAL A 35 32.62 2.77 -4.96
CA VAL A 35 32.39 4.19 -4.67
C VAL A 35 33.67 5.01 -4.85
N GLU A 36 34.83 4.47 -4.52
CA GLU A 36 36.12 5.15 -4.70
C GLU A 36 36.50 5.28 -6.19
N GLU A 37 36.19 4.28 -7.02
CA GLU A 37 36.41 4.31 -8.47
C GLU A 37 35.56 5.39 -9.16
N ILE A 38 34.27 5.47 -8.82
CA ILE A 38 33.34 6.49 -9.34
C ILE A 38 33.80 7.91 -8.97
N ALA A 39 34.30 8.09 -7.74
CA ALA A 39 34.83 9.38 -7.29
C ALA A 39 36.09 9.81 -8.07
N GLY A 40 36.91 8.85 -8.53
CA GLY A 40 38.07 9.11 -9.38
C GLY A 40 37.68 9.61 -10.78
N GLU A 41 36.69 8.99 -11.41
CA GLU A 41 36.24 9.36 -12.76
C GLU A 41 35.55 10.72 -12.81
N LEU A 42 34.76 11.05 -11.77
CA LEU A 42 34.06 12.35 -11.67
C LEU A 42 35.05 13.52 -11.55
N ASN A 43 36.15 13.34 -10.82
CA ASN A 43 37.18 14.38 -10.69
C ASN A 43 37.93 14.66 -12.01
N ASN A 44 38.07 13.67 -12.89
CA ASN A 44 38.74 13.84 -14.19
C ASN A 44 37.86 14.53 -15.26
N LYS A 45 36.53 14.49 -15.11
CA LYS A 45 35.59 15.11 -16.06
C LYS A 45 35.30 16.59 -15.77
N ALA A 46 35.53 17.06 -14.55
CA ALA A 46 35.19 18.41 -14.11
C ALA A 46 36.07 19.54 -14.70
N ASP A 47 37.27 19.22 -15.20
CA ASP A 47 38.26 20.21 -15.67
C ASP A 47 38.22 20.53 -17.18
N LYS A 48 37.25 19.98 -17.95
CA LYS A 48 37.16 20.18 -19.41
C LYS A 48 36.22 21.34 -19.81
N PRO A 49 36.57 22.18 -20.80
CA PRO A 49 35.72 23.29 -21.24
C PRO A 49 34.40 22.79 -21.86
N HIS A 50 33.26 23.41 -21.48
CA HIS A 50 31.93 23.02 -21.97
C HIS A 50 31.75 23.19 -23.49
N TYR A 51 32.39 24.19 -24.10
CA TYR A 51 32.43 24.37 -25.56
C TYR A 51 33.60 25.25 -25.99
N ILE A 52 33.99 25.14 -27.26
CA ILE A 52 34.93 26.06 -27.93
C ILE A 52 34.33 26.55 -29.24
N THR A 53 34.63 27.79 -29.64
CA THR A 53 34.29 28.33 -30.96
C THR A 53 35.51 28.25 -31.86
N VAL A 54 35.36 27.65 -33.05
CA VAL A 54 36.46 27.42 -33.99
C VAL A 54 36.06 27.93 -35.38
N VAL A 55 37.03 28.47 -36.10
CA VAL A 55 36.91 28.81 -37.52
C VAL A 55 37.66 27.78 -38.34
N ILE A 56 36.93 26.97 -39.11
CA ILE A 56 37.49 25.98 -40.03
C ILE A 56 37.88 26.70 -41.33
N PRO A 57 39.17 26.69 -41.72
CA PRO A 57 39.65 27.45 -42.87
C PRO A 57 39.31 26.78 -44.22
N THR A 58 39.52 27.51 -45.31
CA THR A 58 39.35 27.02 -46.70
C THR A 58 40.58 26.27 -47.23
N GLU A 59 41.67 26.21 -46.46
CA GLU A 59 42.95 25.59 -46.83
C GLU A 59 43.39 24.62 -45.73
N GLY A 60 44.30 23.69 -46.03
CA GLY A 60 44.80 22.71 -45.05
C GLY A 60 43.94 21.46 -44.86
N TRP A 61 42.91 21.27 -45.68
CA TRP A 61 42.14 20.04 -45.75
C TRP A 61 42.97 18.92 -46.39
N LEU A 62 42.87 17.73 -45.83
CA LEU A 62 43.47 16.51 -46.34
C LEU A 62 42.37 15.60 -46.90
N SER A 63 42.76 14.55 -47.63
CA SER A 63 41.79 13.59 -48.18
C SER A 63 42.18 12.13 -47.95
N ASP A 64 41.17 11.28 -47.72
CA ASP A 64 41.28 9.82 -47.56
C ASP A 64 40.10 9.09 -48.24
N ASP A 65 40.14 7.75 -48.23
CA ASP A 65 39.19 6.87 -48.96
C ASP A 65 37.84 6.63 -48.24
N PHE A 66 37.40 7.55 -47.38
CA PHE A 66 36.11 7.47 -46.67
C PHE A 66 34.96 8.12 -47.45
N ASP A 67 33.71 7.80 -47.07
CA ASP A 67 32.48 8.35 -47.69
C ASP A 67 32.43 9.89 -47.72
N TYR A 68 33.03 10.54 -46.71
CA TYR A 68 33.32 11.97 -46.67
C TYR A 68 34.83 12.17 -46.81
N PRO A 69 35.34 12.27 -48.05
CA PRO A 69 36.76 12.05 -48.34
C PRO A 69 37.64 13.21 -47.94
N ASN A 70 37.11 14.39 -47.62
CA ASN A 70 37.91 15.54 -47.19
C ASN A 70 37.78 15.72 -45.69
N TYR A 71 38.90 15.88 -44.98
CA TYR A 71 38.90 16.12 -43.53
C TYR A 71 39.83 17.25 -43.11
N TYR A 72 39.53 17.84 -41.95
CA TYR A 72 40.35 18.84 -41.29
C TYR A 72 40.48 18.52 -39.80
N ASP A 73 41.70 18.60 -39.27
CA ASP A 73 41.98 18.31 -37.86
C ASP A 73 42.04 19.62 -37.06
N ILE A 74 41.13 19.77 -36.12
CA ILE A 74 41.03 20.88 -35.19
C ILE A 74 41.81 20.50 -33.92
N VAL A 75 42.91 21.20 -33.64
CA VAL A 75 43.73 20.92 -32.45
C VAL A 75 43.00 21.40 -31.19
N VAL A 76 42.80 20.50 -30.23
CA VAL A 76 42.19 20.77 -28.94
C VAL A 76 43.02 20.07 -27.86
N GLU A 77 43.71 20.84 -27.03
CA GLU A 77 44.53 20.27 -25.94
C GLU A 77 43.65 19.57 -24.90
N GLY A 78 44.07 18.38 -24.46
CA GLY A 78 43.42 17.62 -23.38
C GLY A 78 42.23 16.74 -23.79
N ILE A 79 41.90 16.66 -25.09
CA ILE A 79 40.87 15.73 -25.60
C ILE A 79 41.46 14.34 -25.87
N THR A 80 40.68 13.28 -25.62
CA THR A 80 41.04 11.88 -25.91
C THR A 80 40.06 11.25 -26.92
N GLU A 81 40.41 10.07 -27.43
CA GLU A 81 39.54 9.28 -28.34
C GLU A 81 38.21 8.83 -27.71
N ASN A 82 38.09 8.89 -26.38
CA ASN A 82 36.86 8.51 -25.66
C ASN A 82 35.92 9.70 -25.40
N ASP A 83 36.37 10.93 -25.68
CA ASP A 83 35.51 12.10 -25.55
C ASP A 83 34.48 12.14 -26.68
N ARG A 84 33.28 12.67 -26.41
CA ARG A 84 32.27 12.95 -27.44
C ARG A 84 32.13 14.45 -27.65
N ALA A 85 32.17 14.88 -28.91
CA ALA A 85 32.04 16.27 -29.31
C ALA A 85 30.99 16.43 -30.41
N ASP A 86 30.09 17.39 -30.22
CA ASP A 86 29.06 17.75 -31.20
C ASP A 86 29.46 19.05 -31.90
N ILE A 87 29.26 19.11 -33.22
CA ILE A 87 29.52 20.29 -34.02
C ILE A 87 28.23 21.05 -34.33
N LEU A 88 28.19 22.33 -33.98
CA LEU A 88 27.07 23.22 -34.25
C LEU A 88 27.51 24.36 -35.16
N PHE A 89 27.00 24.40 -36.38
CA PHE A 89 27.31 25.48 -37.32
C PHE A 89 26.56 26.76 -36.95
N LEU A 90 27.27 27.88 -36.89
CA LEU A 90 26.64 29.18 -36.69
C LEU A 90 25.83 29.58 -37.93
N PRO A 91 24.76 30.39 -37.79
CA PRO A 91 23.83 30.69 -38.88
C PRO A 91 24.49 31.20 -40.16
N GLU A 92 25.54 32.01 -40.04
CA GLU A 92 26.31 32.57 -41.16
C GLU A 92 27.08 31.51 -41.96
N SER A 93 27.36 30.35 -41.34
CA SER A 93 28.17 29.28 -41.92
C SER A 93 27.35 28.06 -42.37
N MET A 94 26.08 27.95 -41.96
CA MET A 94 25.18 26.84 -42.32
C MET A 94 25.08 26.62 -43.83
N LYS A 95 24.96 27.70 -44.61
CA LYS A 95 24.86 27.60 -46.08
C LYS A 95 26.13 27.02 -46.69
N THR A 96 27.30 27.49 -46.25
CA THR A 96 28.60 27.01 -46.72
C THR A 96 28.83 25.55 -46.31
N ALA A 97 28.46 25.16 -45.09
CA ALA A 97 28.56 23.80 -44.59
C ALA A 97 27.66 22.82 -45.37
N ALA A 98 26.43 23.24 -45.69
CA ALA A 98 25.52 22.46 -46.53
C ALA A 98 26.04 22.30 -47.97
N GLU A 99 26.57 23.36 -48.57
CA GLU A 99 27.11 23.34 -49.93
C GLU A 99 28.33 22.42 -50.08
N CYS A 100 29.15 22.27 -49.03
CA CYS A 100 30.30 21.39 -49.04
C CYS A 100 30.00 19.95 -48.57
N GLY A 101 28.75 19.67 -48.17
CA GLY A 101 28.30 18.36 -47.70
C GLY A 101 29.02 17.93 -46.43
N PHE A 102 28.95 18.74 -45.37
CA PHE A 102 29.60 18.45 -44.10
C PHE A 102 28.99 17.24 -43.38
N CYS A 103 29.81 16.38 -42.77
CA CYS A 103 29.36 15.25 -41.97
C CYS A 103 28.87 15.72 -40.59
N ASN A 104 27.74 15.20 -40.13
CA ASN A 104 27.15 15.55 -38.84
C ASN A 104 27.80 14.82 -37.64
N VAL A 105 28.71 13.88 -37.90
CA VAL A 105 29.46 13.15 -36.86
C VAL A 105 30.91 13.65 -36.87
N THR A 106 31.46 13.94 -35.69
CA THR A 106 32.87 14.28 -35.53
C THR A 106 33.66 13.09 -34.99
N GLU A 107 34.93 12.98 -35.39
CA GLU A 107 35.87 11.99 -34.84
C GLU A 107 36.75 12.67 -33.79
N THR A 108 36.73 12.18 -32.56
CA THR A 108 37.66 12.61 -31.51
C THR A 108 38.90 11.73 -31.53
N LEU A 109 40.07 12.36 -31.50
CA LEU A 109 41.38 11.72 -31.47
C LEU A 109 42.20 12.38 -30.38
N GLU A 110 43.25 11.73 -29.89
CA GLU A 110 44.12 12.33 -28.87
C GLU A 110 44.67 13.70 -29.35
N GLY A 111 44.32 14.76 -28.62
CA GLY A 111 44.73 16.14 -28.88
C GLY A 111 44.03 16.85 -30.06
N LYS A 112 43.04 16.24 -30.72
CA LYS A 112 42.38 16.86 -31.88
C LYS A 112 40.98 16.30 -32.19
N ILE A 113 40.18 17.10 -32.89
CA ILE A 113 38.87 16.71 -33.42
C ILE A 113 38.93 16.76 -34.93
N ARG A 114 38.61 15.65 -35.58
CA ARG A 114 38.53 15.54 -37.02
C ARG A 114 37.11 15.79 -37.50
N VAL A 115 37.00 16.73 -38.42
CA VAL A 115 35.76 17.06 -39.11
C VAL A 115 35.84 16.67 -40.58
N ARG A 116 34.73 16.23 -41.17
CA ARG A 116 34.69 15.66 -42.53
C ARG A 116 33.66 16.32 -43.43
N ALA A 117 33.93 16.40 -44.74
CA ALA A 117 33.04 16.97 -45.74
C ALA A 117 33.21 16.33 -47.13
N MET A 118 32.16 16.40 -47.96
CA MET A 118 32.17 15.89 -49.34
C MET A 118 33.08 16.70 -50.27
N SER A 119 33.29 17.99 -49.99
CA SER A 119 34.22 18.84 -50.73
C SER A 119 34.85 19.91 -49.81
N VAL A 120 36.01 20.44 -50.18
CA VAL A 120 36.66 21.53 -49.42
C VAL A 120 35.79 22.79 -49.45
N PRO A 121 35.52 23.44 -48.31
CA PRO A 121 34.64 24.60 -48.24
C PRO A 121 35.24 25.81 -48.97
N LYS A 122 34.40 26.53 -49.72
CA LYS A 122 34.80 27.72 -50.51
C LYS A 122 34.88 29.01 -49.69
N LYS A 123 34.40 28.98 -48.44
CA LYS A 123 34.49 30.05 -47.44
C LYS A 123 34.75 29.42 -46.08
N ALA A 124 35.40 30.14 -45.18
CA ALA A 124 35.65 29.65 -43.83
C ALA A 124 34.31 29.39 -43.11
N ILE A 125 34.27 28.36 -42.27
CA ILE A 125 33.09 27.92 -41.52
C ILE A 125 33.35 28.20 -40.05
N THR A 126 32.55 29.07 -39.44
CA THR A 126 32.56 29.29 -37.99
C THR A 126 31.58 28.33 -37.31
N THR A 127 32.05 27.63 -36.29
CA THR A 127 31.28 26.61 -35.58
C THR A 127 31.56 26.61 -34.08
N GLU A 128 30.58 26.19 -33.29
CA GLU A 128 30.78 25.79 -31.90
C GLU A 128 30.97 24.28 -31.83
N ILE A 129 32.03 23.85 -31.16
CA ILE A 129 32.22 22.46 -30.77
C ILE A 129 31.83 22.35 -29.29
N ARG A 130 30.79 21.57 -29.01
CA ARG A 130 30.33 21.30 -27.65
C ARG A 130 30.86 19.96 -27.20
N PHE A 131 31.53 19.95 -26.05
CA PHE A 131 31.96 18.73 -25.42
C PHE A 131 30.81 18.23 -24.55
N ASN A 132 30.47 16.96 -24.64
CA ASN A 132 29.44 16.39 -23.81
C ASN A 132 29.98 16.20 -22.38
N THR A 133 30.05 17.29 -21.61
CA THR A 133 30.48 17.32 -20.22
C THR A 133 29.31 17.16 -19.26
N ASN A 134 28.23 16.46 -19.66
CA ASN A 134 27.05 16.31 -18.82
C ASN A 134 27.38 15.57 -17.51
N CYS A 135 27.67 16.34 -16.45
CA CYS A 135 27.46 15.93 -15.07
C CYS A 135 25.98 15.66 -14.74
N ASP A 136 25.04 15.98 -15.65
CA ASP A 136 23.62 15.63 -15.54
C ASP A 136 23.24 14.34 -16.31
N ALA A 137 24.23 13.66 -16.88
CA ALA A 137 24.12 12.31 -17.37
C ALA A 137 25.32 11.53 -16.86
N VAL A 138 25.19 10.96 -15.67
CA VAL A 138 25.95 9.76 -15.31
C VAL A 138 25.45 8.63 -16.22
N ASN A 139 25.76 8.72 -17.51
CA ASN A 139 25.74 7.61 -18.42
C ASN A 139 27.07 6.89 -18.16
N ILE A 140 27.00 5.93 -17.25
CA ILE A 140 28.08 4.97 -17.00
C ILE A 140 28.09 4.01 -18.20
N GLU A 141 28.50 4.51 -19.36
CA GLU A 141 28.95 3.67 -20.48
C GLU A 141 30.46 3.45 -20.26
N GLY A 142 30.77 2.48 -19.41
CA GLY A 142 32.16 2.07 -19.13
C GLY A 142 32.30 1.08 -17.97
N VAL A 143 31.45 1.20 -16.95
CA VAL A 143 31.25 0.18 -15.92
C VAL A 143 29.75 0.00 -15.80
N THR A 144 29.19 -0.90 -16.62
CA THR A 144 27.74 -1.07 -16.56
C THR A 144 27.35 -1.48 -15.13
N ILE A 145 26.27 -0.92 -14.58
CA ILE A 145 25.59 -1.49 -13.40
C ILE A 145 25.33 -3.00 -13.63
N VAL A 146 25.25 -3.41 -14.89
CA VAL A 146 25.23 -4.79 -15.39
C VAL A 146 26.52 -5.57 -15.13
N GLU A 147 27.73 -5.00 -15.09
CA GLU A 147 28.97 -5.71 -14.72
C GLU A 147 29.13 -5.87 -13.21
N LEU A 148 28.70 -4.90 -12.42
CA LEU A 148 28.58 -5.03 -10.95
C LEU A 148 27.45 -6.01 -10.59
N GLN A 149 26.29 -5.93 -11.24
CA GLN A 149 25.21 -6.91 -11.12
C GLN A 149 25.62 -8.26 -11.69
N ASN A 150 26.38 -8.37 -12.77
CA ASN A 150 26.84 -9.65 -13.29
C ASN A 150 27.94 -10.25 -12.41
N GLY A 151 28.79 -9.44 -11.78
CA GLY A 151 29.75 -9.89 -10.77
C GLY A 151 29.08 -10.38 -9.48
N LEU A 152 28.02 -9.70 -9.05
CA LEU A 152 27.15 -10.10 -7.93
C LEU A 152 26.26 -11.31 -8.29
N ASN A 153 25.68 -11.35 -9.48
CA ASN A 153 24.81 -12.42 -9.99
C ASN A 153 25.60 -13.68 -10.35
N GLN A 154 26.82 -13.57 -10.89
CA GLN A 154 27.69 -14.74 -11.11
C GLN A 154 28.12 -15.39 -9.79
N LYS A 155 28.25 -14.62 -8.70
CA LYS A 155 28.52 -15.16 -7.36
C LYS A 155 27.25 -15.64 -6.65
N ALA A 156 26.10 -14.99 -6.84
CA ALA A 156 24.79 -15.44 -6.33
C ALA A 156 24.29 -16.73 -7.01
N ASN A 157 24.65 -16.95 -8.28
CA ASN A 157 24.28 -18.16 -9.05
C ASN A 157 24.92 -19.47 -8.55
N VAL A 158 25.84 -19.43 -7.59
CA VAL A 158 26.39 -20.64 -6.95
C VAL A 158 25.50 -21.15 -5.80
N LEU A 159 24.50 -20.37 -5.35
CA LEU A 159 23.61 -20.72 -4.23
C LEU A 159 22.16 -21.06 -4.61
N HIS A 160 21.69 -20.68 -5.79
CA HIS A 160 20.33 -21.00 -6.25
C HIS A 160 20.34 -21.71 -7.60
N SER A 161 20.69 -23.00 -7.58
CA SER A 161 20.51 -23.85 -8.75
C SER A 161 19.07 -24.37 -8.82
N HIS A 162 18.10 -23.53 -9.21
CA HIS A 162 16.87 -23.96 -9.89
C HIS A 162 16.51 -22.88 -10.94
N SER A 163 17.13 -23.04 -12.12
CA SER A 163 16.83 -22.45 -13.43
C SER A 163 15.89 -21.23 -13.46
N ALA A 164 16.48 -20.05 -13.36
CA ALA A 164 15.93 -18.79 -13.85
C ALA A 164 16.70 -18.42 -15.13
N ASP A 165 16.02 -18.44 -16.28
CA ASP A 165 16.47 -17.71 -17.47
C ASP A 165 15.70 -16.38 -17.48
N SER A 166 16.32 -15.34 -16.92
CA SER A 166 15.85 -13.95 -16.93
C SER A 166 16.13 -13.29 -18.30
N ILE A 167 15.21 -12.47 -18.82
CA ILE A 167 15.53 -11.51 -19.90
C ILE A 167 15.14 -10.10 -19.43
N THR A 168 16.18 -9.34 -19.08
CA THR A 168 16.21 -7.89 -18.98
C THR A 168 16.02 -7.23 -20.35
N SER A 169 15.41 -6.04 -20.35
CA SER A 169 15.13 -5.17 -21.50
C SER A 169 16.37 -4.86 -22.36
N GLY A 170 16.17 -4.78 -23.68
CA GLY A 170 17.16 -4.31 -24.65
C GLY A 170 16.58 -3.20 -25.52
N THR A 171 17.34 -2.12 -25.68
CA THR A 171 17.05 -0.92 -26.47
C THR A 171 17.29 -1.18 -27.97
N ILE A 172 16.48 -0.59 -28.86
CA ILE A 172 16.79 -0.39 -30.28
C ILE A 172 16.77 1.12 -30.56
N ASP A 173 17.74 1.57 -31.35
CA ASP A 173 17.98 2.96 -31.77
C ASP A 173 16.71 3.74 -32.16
N GLY A 174 16.58 4.94 -31.59
CA GLY A 174 15.63 5.98 -32.01
C GLY A 174 14.35 6.09 -31.16
N ASN A 175 14.42 6.91 -30.10
CA ASN A 175 13.28 7.59 -29.44
C ASN A 175 11.97 6.80 -29.25
N ILE A 176 12.03 5.57 -28.73
CA ILE A 176 10.86 4.88 -28.13
C ILE A 176 11.30 4.25 -26.80
N THR A 177 10.88 4.83 -25.67
CA THR A 177 10.94 4.17 -24.36
C THR A 177 9.80 3.18 -24.28
N ILE A 178 10.07 1.88 -24.41
CA ILE A 178 9.07 0.82 -24.17
C ILE A 178 8.98 0.62 -22.66
N SER A 179 7.87 1.04 -22.05
CA SER A 179 7.51 0.69 -20.66
C SER A 179 7.14 -0.79 -20.61
N GLY A 180 8.06 -1.66 -20.21
CA GLY A 180 7.83 -3.11 -20.16
C GLY A 180 7.35 -3.57 -18.78
N SER A 181 6.21 -4.26 -18.74
CA SER A 181 5.79 -5.07 -17.59
C SER A 181 6.81 -6.19 -17.33
N VAL A 182 7.06 -6.51 -16.06
CA VAL A 182 8.08 -7.47 -15.64
C VAL A 182 7.41 -8.77 -15.23
N SER A 183 7.83 -9.90 -15.79
CA SER A 183 7.35 -11.22 -15.37
C SER A 183 8.53 -12.14 -15.05
N GLU A 184 8.68 -12.55 -13.80
CA GLU A 184 9.80 -13.37 -13.33
C GLU A 184 9.28 -14.72 -12.82
N GLY A 185 9.64 -15.82 -13.47
CA GLY A 185 9.32 -17.18 -13.01
C GLY A 185 8.39 -17.99 -13.92
N TYR A 186 7.89 -19.12 -13.42
CA TYR A 186 7.27 -20.15 -14.26
C TYR A 186 5.77 -19.87 -14.51
N VAL A 187 5.41 -19.56 -15.76
CA VAL A 187 4.03 -19.24 -16.19
C VAL A 187 3.49 -17.97 -15.51
N THR A 188 4.32 -16.94 -15.37
CA THR A 188 3.90 -15.62 -14.87
C THR A 188 3.40 -14.73 -16.02
N VAL A 189 2.38 -13.91 -15.74
CA VAL A 189 1.77 -13.03 -16.74
C VAL A 189 1.65 -11.62 -16.17
N ALA A 190 2.41 -10.69 -16.74
CA ALA A 190 2.29 -9.26 -16.51
C ALA A 190 1.89 -8.61 -17.85
N ASN A 191 0.60 -8.54 -18.16
CA ASN A 191 -0.05 -7.73 -19.22
C ASN A 191 -1.56 -8.06 -19.31
N PRO A 192 -2.49 -7.08 -19.33
CA PRO A 192 -3.94 -7.29 -19.51
C PRO A 192 -4.38 -7.97 -20.81
N ASN A 193 -3.57 -7.94 -21.87
CA ASN A 193 -4.00 -8.32 -23.20
C ASN A 193 -3.38 -9.67 -23.63
N VAL A 194 -3.75 -10.74 -22.94
CA VAL A 194 -3.26 -12.09 -23.26
C VAL A 194 -4.36 -12.95 -23.86
N LEU A 195 -4.07 -13.57 -25.00
CA LEU A 195 -4.88 -14.62 -25.60
C LEU A 195 -4.13 -15.95 -25.54
N LYS A 196 -4.81 -17.00 -25.07
CA LYS A 196 -4.26 -18.35 -25.08
C LYS A 196 -4.52 -19.02 -26.42
N ILE A 197 -3.48 -19.60 -27.01
CA ILE A 197 -3.60 -20.30 -28.28
C ILE A 197 -4.12 -21.72 -28.03
N GLU A 198 -5.22 -22.08 -28.70
CA GLU A 198 -5.74 -23.44 -28.73
C GLU A 198 -5.03 -24.28 -29.79
N THR A 199 -4.88 -23.75 -31.01
CA THR A 199 -4.27 -24.47 -32.13
C THR A 199 -3.58 -23.52 -33.10
N VAL A 200 -2.50 -23.99 -33.73
CA VAL A 200 -1.77 -23.26 -34.78
C VAL A 200 -1.72 -24.09 -36.06
N ASN A 201 -2.05 -23.47 -37.19
CA ASN A 201 -1.89 -24.05 -38.52
C ASN A 201 -0.79 -23.31 -39.31
N THR A 202 0.37 -23.95 -39.43
CA THR A 202 1.54 -23.38 -40.11
C THR A 202 1.45 -23.39 -41.64
N SER A 203 0.49 -24.13 -42.22
CA SER A 203 0.35 -24.20 -43.69
C SER A 203 -0.33 -22.96 -44.28
N ASN A 204 -1.14 -22.27 -43.48
CA ASN A 204 -1.91 -21.10 -43.87
C ASN A 204 -1.73 -19.91 -42.89
N ASN A 205 -0.76 -20.00 -41.99
CA ASN A 205 -0.47 -19.01 -40.94
C ASN A 205 -1.68 -18.65 -40.05
N THR A 206 -2.57 -19.61 -39.78
CA THR A 206 -3.74 -19.39 -38.92
C THR A 206 -3.46 -19.75 -37.46
N ILE A 207 -3.95 -18.94 -36.53
CA ILE A 207 -3.94 -19.19 -35.08
C ILE A 207 -5.38 -19.18 -34.57
N ILE A 208 -5.76 -20.22 -33.83
CA ILE A 208 -7.08 -20.38 -33.20
C ILE A 208 -6.92 -20.24 -31.69
N PHE A 209 -7.82 -19.50 -31.05
CA PHE A 209 -7.74 -19.17 -29.63
C PHE A 209 -8.65 -20.01 -28.75
N ASP A 210 -8.17 -20.29 -27.54
CA ASP A 210 -8.93 -20.97 -26.49
C ASP A 210 -10.01 -20.02 -25.97
N THR A 211 -11.24 -20.25 -26.41
CA THR A 211 -12.41 -19.43 -26.04
C THR A 211 -12.81 -19.56 -24.57
N ALA A 212 -12.37 -20.62 -23.89
CA ALA A 212 -12.61 -20.82 -22.46
C ALA A 212 -11.58 -20.06 -21.61
N PHE A 213 -10.56 -19.44 -22.23
CA PHE A 213 -9.59 -18.62 -21.53
C PHE A 213 -10.24 -17.31 -21.03
N ARG A 214 -9.91 -16.91 -19.80
CA ARG A 214 -10.43 -15.68 -19.20
C ARG A 214 -10.08 -14.45 -20.05
N ASN A 215 -10.99 -13.47 -20.05
CA ASN A 215 -10.87 -12.24 -20.84
C ASN A 215 -10.75 -12.46 -22.36
N TYR A 216 -10.97 -13.68 -22.87
CA TYR A 216 -10.94 -14.00 -24.30
C TYR A 216 -11.81 -13.03 -25.11
N SER A 217 -13.11 -12.96 -24.81
CA SER A 217 -14.04 -12.11 -25.58
C SER A 217 -13.63 -10.64 -25.57
N THR A 218 -13.19 -10.13 -24.44
CA THR A 218 -12.78 -8.71 -24.29
C THR A 218 -11.49 -8.42 -25.06
N THR A 219 -10.54 -9.36 -25.05
CA THR A 219 -9.21 -9.20 -25.64
C THR A 219 -9.23 -9.49 -27.14
N PHE A 220 -9.92 -10.55 -27.57
CA PHE A 220 -10.04 -10.92 -28.99
C PHE A 220 -10.82 -9.86 -29.79
N ASN A 221 -11.83 -9.23 -29.19
CA ASN A 221 -12.58 -8.15 -29.85
C ASN A 221 -11.78 -6.84 -30.01
N ARG A 222 -10.59 -6.73 -29.40
CA ARG A 222 -9.67 -5.59 -29.56
C ARG A 222 -8.68 -5.77 -30.70
N LEU A 223 -8.58 -6.99 -31.26
CA LEU A 223 -7.70 -7.26 -32.38
C LEU A 223 -8.12 -6.45 -33.60
N ILE A 224 -7.14 -5.85 -34.28
CA ILE A 224 -7.35 -5.14 -35.54
C ILE A 224 -6.37 -5.65 -36.61
N VAL A 225 -6.75 -5.55 -37.87
CA VAL A 225 -5.85 -5.87 -38.98
C VAL A 225 -4.65 -4.93 -38.95
N ASN A 226 -3.47 -5.44 -39.27
CA ASN A 226 -2.16 -4.79 -39.14
C ASN A 226 -1.66 -4.55 -37.72
N MET A 227 -2.36 -5.06 -36.70
CA MET A 227 -1.85 -5.07 -35.34
C MET A 227 -0.64 -5.99 -35.21
N THR A 228 0.38 -5.55 -34.48
CA THR A 228 1.54 -6.36 -34.13
C THR A 228 1.27 -7.17 -32.87
N LEU A 229 1.66 -8.43 -32.90
CA LEU A 229 1.47 -9.43 -31.86
C LEU A 229 2.82 -9.99 -31.45
N ILE A 230 3.03 -10.13 -30.15
CA ILE A 230 4.21 -10.82 -29.61
C ILE A 230 3.78 -12.23 -29.22
N PHE A 231 4.37 -13.21 -29.88
CA PHE A 231 4.22 -14.62 -29.53
C PHE A 231 5.34 -15.01 -28.59
N ALA A 232 4.98 -15.35 -27.36
CA ALA A 232 5.91 -15.78 -26.35
C ALA A 232 5.65 -17.26 -25.98
N ASN A 233 6.73 -18.02 -25.93
CA ASN A 233 6.81 -19.26 -25.14
C ASN A 233 8.11 -19.25 -24.33
N ASP A 234 8.38 -20.32 -23.59
CA ASP A 234 9.55 -20.45 -22.71
C ASP A 234 10.93 -20.29 -23.40
N ILE A 235 11.02 -20.19 -24.73
CA ILE A 235 12.30 -20.23 -25.49
C ILE A 235 12.36 -19.19 -26.64
N ASN A 236 11.23 -18.83 -27.25
CA ASN A 236 11.19 -18.00 -28.46
C ASN A 236 10.25 -16.81 -28.31
N ARG A 237 10.70 -15.64 -28.78
CA ARG A 237 9.88 -14.46 -29.02
C ARG A 237 9.80 -14.20 -30.51
N ASN A 238 8.59 -14.30 -31.06
CA ASN A 238 8.34 -14.01 -32.48
C ASN A 238 7.33 -12.88 -32.58
N ILE A 239 7.56 -11.96 -33.51
CA ILE A 239 6.67 -10.84 -33.78
C ILE A 239 5.86 -11.18 -35.02
N TYR A 240 4.55 -11.02 -34.93
CA TYR A 240 3.63 -11.30 -36.02
C TYR A 240 2.66 -10.14 -36.23
N THR A 241 2.35 -9.81 -37.47
CA THR A 241 1.36 -8.81 -37.82
C THR A 241 0.08 -9.48 -38.30
N ILE A 242 -1.06 -9.07 -37.75
CA ILE A 242 -2.38 -9.60 -38.13
C ILE A 242 -2.69 -9.24 -39.58
N LYS A 243 -2.84 -10.27 -40.41
CA LYS A 243 -3.29 -10.15 -41.80
C LYS A 243 -4.82 -10.08 -41.90
N SER A 244 -5.51 -10.92 -41.14
CA SER A 244 -6.98 -10.95 -41.11
C SER A 244 -7.49 -11.60 -39.83
N ILE A 245 -8.71 -11.24 -39.45
CA ILE A 245 -9.39 -11.74 -38.25
C ILE A 245 -10.65 -12.47 -38.68
N ASP A 246 -10.83 -13.69 -38.18
CA ASP A 246 -12.05 -14.48 -38.35
C ASP A 246 -12.72 -14.65 -36.99
N ILE A 247 -13.73 -13.81 -36.76
CA ILE A 247 -14.49 -13.76 -35.51
C ILE A 247 -15.32 -15.04 -35.31
N THR A 248 -15.79 -15.66 -36.40
CA THR A 248 -16.65 -16.84 -36.35
C THR A 248 -15.87 -18.07 -35.90
N ASN A 249 -14.64 -18.20 -36.40
CA ASN A 249 -13.75 -19.31 -36.07
C ASN A 249 -12.74 -18.97 -34.96
N HIS A 250 -12.91 -17.82 -34.29
CA HIS A 250 -12.07 -17.42 -33.15
C HIS A 250 -10.58 -17.47 -33.49
N SER A 251 -10.24 -16.96 -34.68
CA SER A 251 -8.92 -17.14 -35.27
C SER A 251 -8.39 -15.89 -35.96
N ILE A 252 -7.08 -15.85 -36.15
CA ILE A 252 -6.39 -14.84 -36.95
C ILE A 252 -5.49 -15.51 -37.98
N ILE A 253 -5.21 -14.79 -39.06
CA ILE A 253 -4.13 -15.11 -39.99
C ILE A 253 -3.05 -14.04 -39.80
N VAL A 254 -1.79 -14.45 -39.75
CA VAL A 254 -0.65 -13.52 -39.66
C VAL A 254 0.16 -13.46 -40.96
N ASN A 255 0.89 -12.36 -41.16
CA ASN A 255 1.67 -12.14 -42.39
C ASN A 255 2.94 -12.99 -42.44
N GLU A 256 3.59 -13.18 -41.29
CA GLU A 256 4.87 -13.84 -41.16
C GLU A 256 4.69 -15.36 -41.04
N ARG A 257 5.74 -16.10 -41.37
CA ARG A 257 5.71 -17.56 -41.35
C ARG A 257 5.68 -18.05 -39.89
N LEU A 258 4.65 -18.82 -39.54
CA LEU A 258 4.56 -19.44 -38.22
C LEU A 258 5.63 -20.54 -38.05
N SER A 259 6.41 -20.45 -36.96
CA SER A 259 7.38 -21.47 -36.56
C SER A 259 7.01 -22.04 -35.18
N LEU A 260 7.00 -23.37 -35.03
CA LEU A 260 6.55 -24.05 -33.81
C LEU A 260 7.71 -24.73 -33.06
N SER A 261 7.83 -24.39 -31.77
CA SER A 261 8.21 -25.24 -30.63
C SER A 261 7.00 -26.04 -30.09
N ARG A 262 7.25 -27.14 -29.36
CA ARG A 262 6.24 -28.11 -28.85
C ARG A 262 5.55 -27.72 -27.53
N ARG A 263 5.68 -26.47 -27.06
CA ARG A 263 5.17 -26.00 -25.76
C ARG A 263 3.93 -25.09 -25.93
N PRO A 264 3.04 -24.98 -24.92
CA PRO A 264 1.86 -24.11 -25.00
C PRO A 264 2.25 -22.64 -25.22
N TYR A 265 1.46 -21.91 -26.00
CA TYR A 265 1.72 -20.52 -26.39
C TYR A 265 0.70 -19.55 -25.79
N TYR A 266 1.18 -18.38 -25.41
CA TYR A 266 0.38 -17.19 -25.10
C TYR A 266 0.73 -16.08 -26.10
N ILE A 267 -0.27 -15.34 -26.56
CA ILE A 267 -0.05 -14.09 -27.31
C ILE A 267 -0.16 -12.93 -26.33
N VAL A 268 0.85 -12.07 -26.31
CA VAL A 268 0.83 -10.77 -25.63
C VAL A 268 0.52 -9.70 -26.68
N LEU A 269 -0.56 -8.96 -26.50
CA LEU A 269 -0.88 -7.82 -27.36
C LEU A 269 -0.13 -6.59 -26.86
N ASP A 270 0.72 -6.02 -27.71
CA ASP A 270 1.27 -4.68 -27.52
C ASP A 270 0.22 -3.67 -28.01
N MET A 271 -0.58 -3.17 -27.07
CA MET A 271 -1.54 -2.08 -27.30
C MET A 271 -1.00 -0.86 -26.58
N ASP A 272 -0.73 0.20 -27.34
CA ASP A 272 -0.21 1.51 -26.91
C ASP A 272 -0.46 1.92 -25.43
N ILE A 273 0.66 2.32 -24.79
CA ILE A 273 0.81 3.39 -23.80
C ILE A 273 -0.16 3.31 -22.62
N HIS A 274 0.15 2.50 -21.61
CA HIS A 274 -0.22 2.79 -20.23
C HIS A 274 1.09 3.00 -19.47
N ARG A 275 1.30 4.18 -18.87
CA ARG A 275 2.51 4.50 -18.09
C ARG A 275 2.64 3.71 -16.78
N CYS A 276 1.82 2.69 -16.59
CA CYS A 276 1.84 1.82 -15.43
C CYS A 276 2.52 0.50 -15.78
N MET A 277 3.45 0.08 -14.94
CA MET A 277 4.10 -1.22 -15.06
C MET A 277 3.35 -2.22 -14.16
N GLU A 278 3.05 -3.41 -14.68
CA GLU A 278 2.69 -4.56 -13.85
C GLU A 278 3.93 -5.39 -13.53
N HIS A 279 3.94 -6.03 -12.37
CA HIS A 279 5.00 -6.95 -11.97
C HIS A 279 4.40 -8.27 -11.49
N ALA A 280 4.80 -9.39 -12.12
CA ALA A 280 4.39 -10.72 -11.71
C ALA A 280 5.62 -11.61 -11.47
N GLU A 281 5.89 -11.99 -10.22
CA GLU A 281 7.00 -12.89 -9.87
C GLU A 281 6.52 -14.22 -9.26
N GLY A 282 7.32 -15.28 -9.40
CA GLY A 282 7.05 -16.60 -8.82
C GLY A 282 6.47 -17.63 -9.80
N SER A 283 5.44 -18.37 -9.42
CA SER A 283 4.90 -19.51 -10.20
C SER A 283 3.40 -19.34 -10.43
N HIS A 284 2.96 -19.31 -11.69
CA HIS A 284 1.55 -19.14 -12.06
C HIS A 284 0.92 -17.85 -11.52
N THR A 285 1.70 -16.77 -11.36
CA THR A 285 1.21 -15.48 -10.84
C THR A 285 0.79 -14.55 -11.98
N ILE A 286 -0.22 -13.71 -11.72
CA ILE A 286 -0.83 -12.83 -12.72
C ILE A 286 -0.99 -11.43 -12.16
N ALA A 287 -0.48 -10.43 -12.87
CA ALA A 287 -0.68 -9.02 -12.57
C ALA A 287 -1.25 -8.27 -13.79
N VAL A 288 -2.25 -7.43 -13.56
CA VAL A 288 -2.98 -6.63 -14.55
C VAL A 288 -3.19 -5.19 -14.06
N ASP A 289 -3.02 -4.19 -14.94
CA ASP A 289 -3.41 -2.77 -14.71
C ASP A 289 -2.71 -2.11 -13.52
N CYS A 290 -1.41 -1.82 -13.66
CA CYS A 290 -0.56 -1.22 -12.61
C CYS A 290 -0.39 -2.08 -11.33
N SER A 291 -0.64 -3.38 -11.36
CA SER A 291 -0.63 -4.24 -10.16
C SER A 291 0.66 -5.06 -9.99
N HIS A 292 0.83 -5.62 -8.80
CA HIS A 292 1.93 -6.52 -8.45
C HIS A 292 1.39 -7.88 -7.98
N ALA A 293 1.99 -8.98 -8.42
CA ALA A 293 1.66 -10.32 -7.95
C ALA A 293 2.93 -11.13 -7.69
N GLU A 294 3.09 -11.72 -6.51
CA GLU A 294 4.25 -12.54 -6.16
C GLU A 294 3.87 -13.86 -5.49
N GLY A 295 4.77 -14.85 -5.54
CA GLY A 295 4.58 -16.16 -4.90
C GLY A 295 4.05 -17.26 -5.83
N GLY A 296 2.98 -17.96 -5.46
CA GLY A 296 2.48 -19.14 -6.17
C GLY A 296 0.97 -19.07 -6.45
N GLN A 297 0.56 -19.12 -7.71
CA GLN A 297 -0.85 -19.06 -8.14
C GLN A 297 -1.58 -17.80 -7.65
N THR A 298 -0.88 -16.67 -7.49
CA THR A 298 -1.46 -15.40 -7.04
C THR A 298 -1.99 -14.57 -8.21
N ILE A 299 -3.03 -13.77 -7.99
CA ILE A 299 -3.73 -13.03 -9.03
C ILE A 299 -4.03 -11.61 -8.53
N ALA A 300 -3.42 -10.60 -9.13
CA ALA A 300 -3.72 -9.19 -8.92
C ALA A 300 -4.40 -8.64 -10.20
N GLU A 301 -5.73 -8.49 -10.15
CA GLU A 301 -6.57 -8.10 -11.30
C GLU A 301 -7.16 -6.69 -11.15
N GLY A 302 -7.21 -6.14 -9.94
CA GLY A 302 -7.65 -4.77 -9.70
C GLY A 302 -6.60 -3.74 -10.10
N SER A 303 -7.05 -2.57 -10.57
CA SER A 303 -6.15 -1.44 -10.85
C SER A 303 -5.31 -1.08 -9.62
N CYS A 304 -3.98 -1.03 -9.75
CA CYS A 304 -3.05 -0.79 -8.62
C CYS A 304 -3.20 -1.79 -7.45
N SER A 305 -3.61 -3.03 -7.71
CA SER A 305 -3.74 -4.07 -6.68
C SER A 305 -2.41 -4.78 -6.37
N HIS A 306 -2.36 -5.50 -5.26
CA HIS A 306 -1.22 -6.34 -4.87
C HIS A 306 -1.69 -7.72 -4.40
N ALA A 307 -1.05 -8.80 -4.86
CA ALA A 307 -1.32 -10.16 -4.39
C ALA A 307 -0.03 -10.95 -4.12
N GLU A 308 0.19 -11.39 -2.88
CA GLU A 308 1.39 -12.13 -2.49
C GLU A 308 1.06 -13.45 -1.77
N GLY A 309 2.00 -14.41 -1.76
CA GLY A 309 1.85 -15.69 -1.07
C GLY A 309 1.38 -16.84 -1.96
N GLY A 310 0.32 -17.55 -1.58
CA GLY A 310 -0.12 -18.79 -2.25
C GLY A 310 -1.62 -18.82 -2.56
N GLN A 311 -2.02 -18.88 -3.84
CA GLN A 311 -3.43 -18.89 -4.25
C GLN A 311 -4.23 -17.67 -3.73
N THR A 312 -3.60 -16.50 -3.67
CA THR A 312 -4.24 -15.24 -3.26
C THR A 312 -4.79 -14.47 -4.45
N ILE A 313 -5.87 -13.72 -4.25
CA ILE A 313 -6.56 -13.01 -5.34
C ILE A 313 -6.94 -11.59 -4.88
N ALA A 314 -6.45 -10.56 -5.57
CA ALA A 314 -6.79 -9.15 -5.37
C ALA A 314 -7.54 -8.61 -6.60
N GLU A 315 -8.87 -8.60 -6.56
CA GLU A 315 -9.74 -8.21 -7.69
C GLU A 315 -10.19 -6.75 -7.61
N GLY A 316 -10.27 -6.18 -6.39
CA GLY A 316 -10.69 -4.80 -6.19
C GLY A 316 -9.61 -3.79 -6.60
N SER A 317 -9.98 -2.63 -7.14
CA SER A 317 -8.99 -1.58 -7.39
C SER A 317 -8.36 -1.12 -6.07
N CYS A 318 -7.03 -0.95 -6.05
CA CYS A 318 -6.22 -0.65 -4.87
C CYS A 318 -6.33 -1.70 -3.75
N SER A 319 -6.74 -2.93 -4.07
CA SER A 319 -6.86 -4.01 -3.07
C SER A 319 -5.54 -4.73 -2.81
N HIS A 320 -5.42 -5.36 -1.65
CA HIS A 320 -4.26 -6.16 -1.25
C HIS A 320 -4.71 -7.54 -0.75
N ALA A 321 -4.09 -8.62 -1.24
CA ALA A 321 -4.33 -9.98 -0.76
C ALA A 321 -3.01 -10.72 -0.46
N GLU A 322 -2.78 -11.11 0.80
CA GLU A 322 -1.57 -11.82 1.23
C GLU A 322 -1.89 -13.12 1.98
N GLY A 323 -0.93 -14.04 2.07
CA GLY A 323 -1.06 -15.31 2.80
C GLY A 323 -1.41 -16.52 1.91
N THR A 324 -2.48 -17.26 2.23
CA THR A 324 -2.86 -18.47 1.47
C THR A 324 -4.37 -18.57 1.24
N TYR A 325 -4.83 -18.73 0.00
CA TYR A 325 -6.27 -18.77 -0.35
C TYR A 325 -7.06 -17.52 0.09
N THR A 326 -6.42 -16.36 0.14
CA THR A 326 -7.09 -15.10 0.52
C THR A 326 -7.65 -14.39 -0.71
N THR A 327 -8.74 -13.65 -0.54
CA THR A 327 -9.41 -12.94 -1.64
C THR A 327 -9.86 -11.55 -1.20
N ALA A 328 -9.43 -10.51 -1.90
CA ALA A 328 -9.83 -9.13 -1.70
C ALA A 328 -10.57 -8.61 -2.94
N THR A 329 -11.90 -8.50 -2.88
CA THR A 329 -12.74 -8.14 -4.05
C THR A 329 -13.25 -6.70 -4.03
N GLY A 330 -13.32 -6.06 -2.86
CA GLY A 330 -13.81 -4.69 -2.73
C GLY A 330 -12.77 -3.63 -3.08
N PHE A 331 -13.21 -2.43 -3.47
CA PHE A 331 -12.35 -1.28 -3.67
C PHE A 331 -11.55 -0.97 -2.39
N SER A 332 -10.23 -0.83 -2.50
CA SER A 332 -9.33 -0.58 -1.35
C SER A 332 -9.48 -1.60 -0.20
N SER A 333 -9.81 -2.86 -0.51
CA SER A 333 -9.96 -3.93 0.48
C SER A 333 -8.63 -4.64 0.76
N HIS A 334 -8.50 -5.24 1.95
CA HIS A 334 -7.31 -5.98 2.37
C HIS A 334 -7.68 -7.35 2.97
N ALA A 335 -7.16 -8.44 2.41
CA ALA A 335 -7.30 -9.79 2.96
C ALA A 335 -5.94 -10.41 3.32
N GLU A 336 -5.76 -10.88 4.55
CA GLU A 336 -4.53 -11.53 5.04
C GLU A 336 -4.83 -12.84 5.78
N GLY A 337 -3.84 -13.75 5.86
CA GLY A 337 -3.94 -15.02 6.60
C GLY A 337 -4.26 -16.24 5.74
N THR A 338 -5.30 -17.01 6.07
CA THR A 338 -5.67 -18.24 5.35
C THR A 338 -7.17 -18.37 5.09
N ASP A 339 -7.56 -18.61 3.84
CA ASP A 339 -8.96 -18.73 3.38
C ASP A 339 -9.82 -17.48 3.73
N THR A 340 -9.25 -16.27 3.84
CA THR A 340 -9.98 -15.04 4.23
C THR A 340 -10.56 -14.30 3.02
N GLN A 341 -11.66 -13.58 3.22
CA GLN A 341 -12.38 -12.87 2.15
C GLN A 341 -12.73 -11.44 2.57
N ALA A 342 -12.09 -10.44 1.97
CA ALA A 342 -12.46 -9.03 2.09
C ALA A 342 -13.35 -8.64 0.90
N LYS A 343 -14.67 -8.79 1.06
CA LYS A 343 -15.64 -8.74 -0.03
C LYS A 343 -16.07 -7.32 -0.40
N GLY A 344 -16.14 -6.45 0.60
CA GLY A 344 -16.68 -5.10 0.44
C GLY A 344 -15.63 -4.01 0.34
N ASP A 345 -16.06 -2.83 -0.06
CA ASP A 345 -15.23 -1.65 -0.21
C ASP A 345 -14.66 -1.21 1.15
N CYS A 346 -13.41 -0.78 1.18
CA CYS A 346 -12.69 -0.38 2.39
C CYS A 346 -12.72 -1.44 3.52
N SER A 347 -12.80 -2.73 3.17
CA SER A 347 -12.91 -3.82 4.13
C SER A 347 -11.56 -4.46 4.46
N HIS A 348 -11.44 -5.04 5.66
CA HIS A 348 -10.25 -5.78 6.10
C HIS A 348 -10.64 -7.14 6.68
N ALA A 349 -10.09 -8.24 6.14
CA ALA A 349 -10.30 -9.60 6.63
C ALA A 349 -8.97 -10.30 6.96
N GLY A 350 -8.70 -10.53 8.24
CA GLY A 350 -7.49 -11.21 8.71
C GLY A 350 -7.76 -12.51 9.47
N GLY A 351 -6.77 -13.43 9.50
CA GLY A 351 -6.82 -14.67 10.29
C GLY A 351 -7.19 -15.92 9.48
N TYR A 352 -8.15 -16.73 9.96
CA TYR A 352 -8.52 -18.00 9.31
C TYR A 352 -10.01 -18.08 8.97
N ARG A 353 -10.33 -18.11 7.66
CA ARG A 353 -11.72 -18.20 7.17
C ARG A 353 -12.59 -17.06 7.67
N THR A 354 -12.06 -15.85 7.72
CA THR A 354 -12.83 -14.65 8.05
C THR A 354 -13.45 -14.04 6.79
N ILE A 355 -14.57 -13.36 6.96
CA ILE A 355 -15.31 -12.66 5.90
C ILE A 355 -15.56 -11.22 6.37
N ALA A 356 -15.19 -10.24 5.57
CA ALA A 356 -15.49 -8.82 5.81
C ALA A 356 -16.31 -8.26 4.64
N ASN A 357 -17.34 -7.48 4.95
CA ASN A 357 -18.15 -6.73 3.96
C ASN A 357 -17.79 -5.24 3.99
N ASP A 358 -18.58 -4.38 3.33
CA ASP A 358 -18.27 -2.96 3.16
C ASP A 358 -17.94 -2.27 4.50
N TYR A 359 -16.88 -1.48 4.53
CA TYR A 359 -16.42 -0.73 5.70
C TYR A 359 -16.31 -1.59 6.98
N GLN A 360 -15.90 -2.85 6.88
CA GLN A 360 -15.83 -3.77 8.01
C GLN A 360 -14.42 -4.31 8.21
N THR A 361 -14.00 -4.41 9.47
CA THR A 361 -12.78 -5.10 9.89
C THR A 361 -13.15 -6.40 10.62
N THR A 362 -12.70 -7.53 10.10
CA THR A 362 -12.92 -8.85 10.70
C THR A 362 -11.60 -9.57 10.93
N ILE A 363 -11.37 -10.04 12.16
CA ILE A 363 -10.20 -10.86 12.51
C ILE A 363 -10.60 -12.16 13.23
N GLY A 364 -9.62 -13.02 13.51
CA GLY A 364 -9.83 -14.27 14.26
C GLY A 364 -10.12 -15.46 13.34
N LYS A 365 -11.19 -16.22 13.61
CA LYS A 365 -11.57 -17.36 12.77
C LYS A 365 -13.08 -17.56 12.63
N PHE A 366 -13.52 -17.93 11.42
CA PHE A 366 -14.91 -18.32 11.15
C PHE A 366 -15.94 -17.37 11.79
N ASN A 367 -15.82 -16.06 11.56
CA ASN A 367 -16.81 -15.07 12.02
C ASN A 367 -18.19 -15.35 11.41
N ILE A 368 -19.27 -14.84 11.98
CA ILE A 368 -20.55 -14.80 11.26
C ILE A 368 -20.45 -13.72 10.18
N ASP A 369 -20.85 -14.05 8.95
CA ASP A 369 -20.97 -13.10 7.85
C ASP A 369 -22.12 -12.13 8.17
N THR A 370 -21.79 -10.86 8.41
CA THR A 370 -22.76 -9.84 8.82
C THR A 370 -22.67 -8.63 7.91
N MET A 371 -23.80 -7.95 7.71
CA MET A 371 -23.87 -6.69 6.96
C MET A 371 -22.75 -5.72 7.39
N GLY A 372 -22.03 -5.21 6.39
CA GLY A 372 -21.04 -4.14 6.52
C GLY A 372 -21.70 -2.77 6.77
N GLY A 373 -20.90 -1.72 6.82
CA GLY A 373 -21.38 -0.35 6.92
C GLY A 373 -21.72 0.28 5.57
N GLU A 374 -22.13 1.54 5.64
CA GLU A 374 -22.35 2.47 4.52
C GLU A 374 -21.47 3.71 4.76
N GLU A 375 -21.29 4.60 3.77
CA GLU A 375 -20.33 5.70 3.90
C GLU A 375 -20.76 6.73 4.96
N GLN A 376 -22.05 7.06 5.01
CA GLN A 376 -22.65 7.93 6.03
C GLN A 376 -23.72 7.21 6.86
N GLY A 377 -24.01 5.95 6.56
CA GLY A 377 -24.98 5.16 7.29
C GLY A 377 -24.44 4.66 8.63
N ILE A 378 -25.36 4.43 9.58
CA ILE A 378 -25.02 3.95 10.93
C ILE A 378 -25.33 2.46 11.15
N THR A 379 -25.75 1.77 10.10
CA THR A 379 -26.15 0.36 10.18
C THR A 379 -24.94 -0.54 9.96
N GLY A 380 -25.06 -1.81 10.35
CA GLY A 380 -24.04 -2.81 10.09
C GLY A 380 -22.91 -2.86 11.13
N SER A 381 -22.07 -3.89 10.98
CA SER A 381 -20.98 -4.18 11.92
C SER A 381 -19.68 -3.60 11.40
N THR A 382 -18.97 -2.81 12.23
CA THR A 382 -17.69 -2.18 11.86
C THR A 382 -16.50 -3.05 12.24
N PHE A 383 -16.55 -3.74 13.39
CA PHE A 383 -15.43 -4.55 13.89
C PHE A 383 -15.91 -5.88 14.46
N ILE A 384 -15.25 -6.98 14.06
CA ILE A 384 -15.64 -8.34 14.43
C ILE A 384 -14.43 -9.19 14.79
N ILE A 385 -14.53 -9.94 15.89
CA ILE A 385 -13.60 -11.01 16.23
C ILE A 385 -14.34 -12.35 16.16
N GLY A 386 -13.99 -13.15 15.16
CA GLY A 386 -14.52 -14.50 14.94
C GLY A 386 -13.91 -15.53 15.88
N ASN A 387 -14.74 -16.42 16.42
CA ASN A 387 -14.32 -17.58 17.21
C ASN A 387 -15.03 -18.88 16.79
N GLY A 388 -15.55 -18.95 15.57
CA GLY A 388 -16.18 -20.15 15.04
C GLY A 388 -15.19 -21.31 14.89
N THR A 389 -15.72 -22.51 14.66
CA THR A 389 -14.90 -23.73 14.59
C THR A 389 -14.85 -24.33 13.19
N ASN A 390 -15.84 -24.06 12.35
CA ASN A 390 -15.89 -24.45 10.95
C ASN A 390 -16.92 -23.59 10.18
N ASN A 391 -17.03 -23.77 8.86
CA ASN A 391 -17.95 -23.00 8.01
C ASN A 391 -19.44 -23.18 8.37
N SER A 392 -19.82 -24.32 8.94
CA SER A 392 -21.19 -24.58 9.43
C SER A 392 -21.43 -24.12 10.86
N ALA A 393 -20.38 -23.73 11.59
CA ALA A 393 -20.39 -23.30 12.98
C ALA A 393 -19.60 -22.00 13.16
N ARG A 394 -19.96 -21.00 12.34
CA ARG A 394 -19.44 -19.63 12.42
C ARG A 394 -19.92 -18.95 13.71
N SER A 395 -19.08 -18.12 14.32
CA SER A 395 -19.38 -17.45 15.58
C SER A 395 -18.53 -16.20 15.77
N ASN A 396 -19.09 -15.17 16.40
CA ASN A 396 -18.39 -13.95 16.82
C ASN A 396 -18.27 -13.96 18.35
N CYS A 397 -17.07 -13.71 18.90
CA CYS A 397 -16.90 -13.52 20.34
C CYS A 397 -17.01 -12.05 20.76
N PHE A 398 -16.71 -11.13 19.83
CA PHE A 398 -16.79 -9.70 20.03
C PHE A 398 -17.23 -9.01 18.73
N ARG A 399 -18.11 -8.02 18.84
CA ARG A 399 -18.62 -7.26 17.69
C ARG A 399 -18.97 -5.83 18.08
N VAL A 400 -18.61 -4.88 17.24
CA VAL A 400 -18.97 -3.45 17.32
C VAL A 400 -19.74 -3.06 16.07
N GLN A 401 -20.75 -2.20 16.21
CA GLN A 401 -21.59 -1.71 15.13
C GLN A 401 -21.45 -0.19 14.95
N TYR A 402 -21.80 0.29 13.75
CA TYR A 402 -21.78 1.72 13.42
C TYR A 402 -22.79 2.56 14.24
N ASP A 403 -23.82 1.92 14.81
CA ASP A 403 -24.78 2.54 15.72
C ASP A 403 -24.25 2.70 17.17
N GLY A 404 -22.99 2.31 17.42
CA GLY A 404 -22.36 2.33 18.74
C GLY A 404 -22.63 1.07 19.58
N GLY A 405 -23.40 0.10 19.07
CA GLY A 405 -23.67 -1.15 19.76
C GLY A 405 -22.42 -2.03 19.90
N VAL A 406 -22.13 -2.46 21.12
CA VAL A 406 -21.02 -3.38 21.45
C VAL A 406 -21.57 -4.69 22.02
N TYR A 407 -21.14 -5.82 21.47
CA TYR A 407 -21.62 -7.16 21.83
C TYR A 407 -20.44 -8.06 22.19
N ALA A 408 -20.47 -8.61 23.40
CA ALA A 408 -19.57 -9.67 23.84
C ALA A 408 -20.37 -10.95 24.05
N LYS A 409 -19.84 -12.10 23.58
CA LYS A 409 -20.55 -13.39 23.66
C LYS A 409 -20.67 -13.94 25.09
N ALA A 410 -19.75 -13.55 25.98
CA ALA A 410 -19.69 -14.02 27.36
C ALA A 410 -19.44 -12.83 28.29
N ALA A 411 -18.60 -13.00 29.31
CA ALA A 411 -18.33 -11.95 30.29
C ALA A 411 -17.24 -10.96 29.82
N TYR A 412 -17.40 -9.70 30.22
CA TYR A 412 -16.33 -8.70 30.25
C TYR A 412 -15.70 -8.72 31.64
N HIS A 413 -14.40 -8.99 31.71
CA HIS A 413 -13.64 -9.04 32.95
C HIS A 413 -12.79 -7.78 33.11
N SER A 414 -13.23 -6.87 33.97
CA SER A 414 -12.52 -5.63 34.33
C SER A 414 -11.75 -5.78 35.66
N SER A 415 -10.85 -4.84 35.93
CA SER A 415 -10.16 -4.75 37.23
C SER A 415 -10.89 -3.87 38.27
N GLY A 416 -11.77 -2.97 37.81
CA GLY A 416 -12.66 -2.20 38.67
C GLY A 416 -13.71 -3.09 39.34
N ALA A 417 -14.43 -2.56 40.33
CA ALA A 417 -15.31 -3.39 41.16
C ALA A 417 -16.71 -2.81 41.41
N ASP A 418 -17.03 -1.68 40.80
CA ASP A 418 -18.28 -0.96 40.97
C ASP A 418 -18.88 -0.50 39.63
N TYR A 419 -20.21 -0.37 39.63
CA TYR A 419 -20.97 0.30 38.59
C TYR A 419 -21.21 1.74 39.02
N ALA A 420 -20.89 2.69 38.16
CA ALA A 420 -21.07 4.11 38.41
C ALA A 420 -21.79 4.82 37.25
N GLU A 421 -22.31 6.01 37.52
CA GLU A 421 -22.81 6.94 36.51
C GLU A 421 -22.29 8.35 36.82
N TYR A 422 -22.12 9.18 35.80
CA TYR A 422 -21.72 10.58 35.99
C TYR A 422 -22.90 11.44 36.44
N PHE A 423 -22.69 12.23 37.50
CA PHE A 423 -23.61 13.25 37.98
C PHE A 423 -22.92 14.60 38.11
N GLN A 424 -23.69 15.68 37.95
CA GLN A 424 -23.19 17.04 38.14
C GLN A 424 -23.34 17.49 39.60
N TRP A 425 -22.29 18.09 40.16
CA TRP A 425 -22.32 18.71 41.48
C TRP A 425 -23.23 19.94 41.52
N LYS A 426 -23.99 20.08 42.60
CA LYS A 426 -24.85 21.25 42.84
C LYS A 426 -24.05 22.56 42.99
N ASP A 427 -22.85 22.48 43.54
CA ASP A 427 -21.91 23.59 43.72
C ASP A 427 -20.88 23.71 42.58
N ASP A 428 -21.04 22.92 41.53
CA ASP A 428 -20.14 22.80 40.37
C ASP A 428 -18.67 22.47 40.72
N ASN A 429 -18.36 22.12 41.98
CA ASN A 429 -17.01 21.86 42.49
C ASN A 429 -15.96 22.86 41.95
N THR A 430 -16.27 24.16 41.99
CA THR A 430 -15.45 25.22 41.38
C THR A 430 -13.99 25.27 41.88
N ASN A 431 -13.72 24.73 43.08
CA ASN A 431 -12.38 24.62 43.65
C ASN A 431 -11.60 23.36 43.21
N ASN A 432 -12.21 22.49 42.40
CA ASN A 432 -11.64 21.22 41.95
C ASN A 432 -11.15 20.34 43.13
N GLU A 433 -12.00 20.21 44.15
CA GLU A 433 -11.71 19.38 45.32
C GLU A 433 -11.76 17.89 44.94
N ASP A 434 -10.84 17.10 45.50
CA ASP A 434 -10.93 15.64 45.44
C ASP A 434 -11.97 15.16 46.46
N ARG A 435 -13.07 14.62 45.95
CA ARG A 435 -14.23 14.19 46.74
C ARG A 435 -14.39 12.67 46.75
N VAL A 436 -13.40 11.92 46.26
CA VAL A 436 -13.42 10.45 46.18
C VAL A 436 -13.69 9.83 47.55
N GLY A 437 -14.54 8.80 47.57
CA GLY A 437 -14.86 8.06 48.80
C GLY A 437 -15.85 8.76 49.72
N LEU A 438 -16.36 9.94 49.37
CA LEU A 438 -17.46 10.60 50.08
C LEU A 438 -18.82 10.07 49.63
N PHE A 439 -19.75 9.97 50.58
CA PHE A 439 -21.15 9.70 50.34
C PHE A 439 -21.87 10.92 49.77
N VAL A 440 -22.73 10.69 48.78
CA VAL A 440 -23.52 11.75 48.12
C VAL A 440 -25.01 11.44 48.16
N THR A 441 -25.79 12.52 48.19
CA THR A 441 -27.25 12.51 48.07
C THR A 441 -27.66 13.18 46.75
N LEU A 442 -28.89 12.97 46.33
CA LEU A 442 -29.46 13.53 45.10
C LEU A 442 -30.45 14.66 45.43
N ASP A 443 -30.30 15.81 44.78
CA ASP A 443 -31.23 16.93 44.81
C ASP A 443 -31.61 17.30 43.37
N GLY A 444 -32.79 16.86 42.95
CA GLY A 444 -33.20 16.91 41.54
C GLY A 444 -32.28 16.02 40.69
N GLU A 445 -31.59 16.62 39.71
CA GLU A 445 -30.62 15.93 38.84
C GLU A 445 -29.16 16.09 39.30
N LYS A 446 -28.92 16.85 40.37
CA LYS A 446 -27.58 17.18 40.85
C LYS A 446 -27.25 16.49 42.17
N ILE A 447 -25.97 16.34 42.45
CA ILE A 447 -25.45 15.72 43.67
C ILE A 447 -24.88 16.74 44.66
N SER A 448 -24.94 16.39 45.94
CA SER A 448 -24.25 17.10 47.02
C SER A 448 -23.73 16.10 48.06
N ILE A 449 -22.76 16.52 48.88
CA ILE A 449 -22.26 15.71 49.99
C ILE A 449 -23.43 15.37 50.92
N ALA A 450 -23.59 14.08 51.23
CA ALA A 450 -24.69 13.59 52.05
C ALA A 450 -24.49 13.95 53.53
N LYS A 451 -25.60 14.25 54.21
CA LYS A 451 -25.68 14.52 55.65
C LYS A 451 -26.31 13.34 56.40
N PRO A 452 -26.17 13.28 57.73
CA PRO A 452 -26.88 12.29 58.53
C PRO A 452 -28.38 12.28 58.25
N ASN A 453 -28.91 11.08 57.97
CA ASN A 453 -30.31 10.80 57.63
C ASN A 453 -30.77 11.19 56.21
N ASP A 454 -29.87 11.63 55.33
CA ASP A 454 -30.21 11.78 53.91
C ASP A 454 -30.41 10.43 53.23
N ASP A 455 -31.24 10.42 52.19
CA ASP A 455 -31.32 9.30 51.24
C ASP A 455 -30.04 9.26 50.41
N ILE A 456 -29.20 8.27 50.65
CA ILE A 456 -27.92 8.15 49.97
C ILE A 456 -28.16 7.71 48.52
N LEU A 457 -27.57 8.43 47.56
CA LEU A 457 -27.49 7.99 46.17
C LEU A 457 -26.38 6.94 46.04
N GLY A 458 -25.15 7.33 46.34
CA GLY A 458 -23.96 6.50 46.19
C GLY A 458 -22.71 7.14 46.78
N ILE A 459 -21.56 6.74 46.27
CA ILE A 459 -20.23 7.17 46.72
C ILE A 459 -19.45 7.69 45.52
N VAL A 460 -18.68 8.77 45.69
CA VAL A 460 -17.79 9.25 44.62
C VAL A 460 -16.73 8.18 44.30
N SER A 461 -16.82 7.59 43.11
CA SER A 461 -15.97 6.48 42.67
C SER A 461 -14.68 6.98 42.03
N ALA A 462 -13.56 6.33 42.37
CA ALA A 462 -12.27 6.64 41.78
C ALA A 462 -12.04 5.92 40.43
N CYS A 463 -12.46 4.65 40.34
CA CYS A 463 -12.09 3.75 39.25
C CYS A 463 -13.23 2.75 38.97
N PRO A 464 -14.37 3.21 38.44
CA PRO A 464 -15.50 2.33 38.16
C PRO A 464 -15.16 1.25 37.14
N SER A 465 -15.72 0.06 37.34
CA SER A 465 -15.64 -1.06 36.38
C SER A 465 -16.40 -0.74 35.09
N ILE A 466 -17.58 -0.14 35.26
CA ILE A 466 -18.47 0.29 34.19
C ILE A 466 -18.98 1.67 34.61
N CYS A 467 -18.88 2.65 33.71
CA CYS A 467 -19.37 4.00 33.96
C CYS A 467 -20.40 4.42 32.91
N GLY A 468 -21.64 4.63 33.33
CA GLY A 468 -22.72 5.16 32.50
C GLY A 468 -22.72 6.69 32.41
N ASP A 469 -23.48 7.21 31.44
CA ASP A 469 -23.63 8.65 31.12
C ASP A 469 -22.28 9.40 30.99
N ALA A 470 -21.22 8.74 30.53
CA ALA A 470 -19.88 9.31 30.48
C ALA A 470 -19.71 10.36 29.37
N ASN A 471 -20.25 10.09 28.18
CA ASN A 471 -20.13 10.97 27.01
C ASN A 471 -18.67 11.42 26.78
N GLU A 472 -17.75 10.46 26.66
CA GLU A 472 -16.31 10.73 26.64
C GLU A 472 -15.82 11.35 25.33
N ASP A 473 -16.41 10.98 24.19
CA ASP A 473 -15.89 11.42 22.88
C ASP A 473 -16.71 12.56 22.26
N GLN A 474 -17.98 12.72 22.65
CA GLN A 474 -18.92 13.61 21.99
C GLN A 474 -19.86 14.29 22.99
N TRP A 475 -20.32 15.49 22.62
CA TRP A 475 -21.33 16.21 23.39
C TRP A 475 -22.64 15.43 23.40
N LYS A 476 -23.21 15.22 24.59
CA LYS A 476 -24.47 14.47 24.80
C LYS A 476 -25.63 14.93 23.90
N GLY A 477 -25.68 16.22 23.55
CA GLY A 477 -26.73 16.82 22.73
C GLY A 477 -26.44 16.87 21.23
N MET A 478 -25.35 16.26 20.76
CA MET A 478 -24.90 16.35 19.35
C MET A 478 -25.95 15.82 18.37
N TYR A 479 -26.65 14.74 18.72
CA TYR A 479 -27.70 14.13 17.92
C TYR A 479 -29.07 14.32 18.57
N GLN A 480 -30.11 14.48 17.75
CA GLN A 480 -31.48 14.52 18.22
C GLN A 480 -31.88 13.14 18.73
N THR A 481 -32.49 13.09 19.91
CA THR A 481 -33.05 11.86 20.49
C THR A 481 -34.53 12.04 20.79
N ASP A 482 -35.27 10.94 20.84
CA ASP A 482 -36.62 10.95 21.40
C ASP A 482 -36.61 11.08 22.93
N ILE A 483 -37.80 11.10 23.53
CA ILE A 483 -37.97 11.28 24.98
C ILE A 483 -37.39 10.13 25.82
N TYR A 484 -37.04 9.00 25.20
CA TYR A 484 -36.41 7.85 25.85
C TYR A 484 -34.91 7.79 25.59
N GLY A 485 -34.33 8.79 24.91
CA GLY A 485 -32.91 8.84 24.58
C GLY A 485 -32.52 8.03 23.35
N ARG A 486 -33.48 7.56 22.54
CA ARG A 486 -33.16 6.83 21.30
C ARG A 486 -32.86 7.82 20.17
N PRO A 487 -31.80 7.63 19.37
CA PRO A 487 -31.49 8.51 18.26
C PRO A 487 -32.64 8.64 17.26
N ILE A 488 -32.92 9.86 16.81
CA ILE A 488 -33.83 10.11 15.69
C ILE A 488 -33.03 9.95 14.39
N LEU A 489 -33.54 9.11 13.50
CA LEU A 489 -32.89 8.80 12.22
C LEU A 489 -33.49 9.62 11.08
N GLU A 490 -32.66 9.95 10.10
CA GLU A 490 -33.07 10.56 8.83
C GLU A 490 -32.55 9.76 7.64
N GLU A 491 -33.36 9.69 6.58
CA GLU A 491 -32.95 9.17 5.28
C GLU A 491 -32.31 10.30 4.47
N VAL A 492 -31.13 10.05 3.92
CA VAL A 492 -30.39 11.02 3.10
C VAL A 492 -30.03 10.40 1.77
N THR A 493 -30.33 11.11 0.68
CA THR A 493 -29.91 10.70 -0.66
C THR A 493 -28.47 11.09 -0.90
N ILE A 494 -27.62 10.10 -1.07
CA ILE A 494 -26.22 10.25 -1.47
C ILE A 494 -26.17 10.26 -3.00
N PRO A 495 -25.53 11.28 -3.62
CA PRO A 495 -25.39 11.32 -5.07
C PRO A 495 -24.34 10.33 -5.58
N ASP A 496 -24.27 10.14 -6.90
CA ASP A 496 -23.21 9.37 -7.55
C ASP A 496 -21.82 9.89 -7.14
N LYS A 497 -20.95 8.98 -6.68
CA LYS A 497 -19.56 9.27 -6.34
C LYS A 497 -18.63 8.84 -7.47
N PHE A 498 -17.72 9.74 -7.82
CA PHE A 498 -16.75 9.51 -8.90
C PHE A 498 -15.34 9.75 -8.39
N ILE A 499 -14.39 9.00 -8.95
CA ILE A 499 -12.97 9.30 -8.85
C ILE A 499 -12.44 9.74 -10.21
N MET A 500 -11.42 10.59 -10.17
CA MET A 500 -10.67 10.98 -11.34
C MET A 500 -9.43 10.11 -11.40
N LEU A 501 -9.42 9.13 -12.31
CA LEU A 501 -8.24 8.31 -12.58
C LEU A 501 -7.57 8.81 -13.86
N PRO A 502 -6.24 8.70 -14.00
CA PRO A 502 -5.58 8.93 -15.28
C PRO A 502 -6.25 8.08 -16.38
N ASP A 503 -6.49 8.66 -17.55
CA ASP A 503 -7.00 7.93 -18.69
C ASP A 503 -5.96 6.86 -19.04
N PRO A 504 -6.33 5.57 -18.99
CA PRO A 504 -5.41 4.48 -19.28
C PRO A 504 -4.72 4.67 -20.64
N LYS A 505 -5.41 5.26 -21.64
CA LYS A 505 -4.89 5.51 -22.99
C LYS A 505 -4.24 6.89 -23.16
N ASN A 506 -4.40 7.80 -22.21
CA ASN A 506 -3.84 9.15 -22.28
C ASN A 506 -3.54 9.68 -20.87
N PRO A 507 -2.36 9.38 -20.31
CA PRO A 507 -2.01 9.72 -18.92
C PRO A 507 -2.08 11.22 -18.56
N GLU A 508 -2.14 12.13 -19.54
CA GLU A 508 -2.33 13.57 -19.31
C GLU A 508 -3.81 13.98 -19.15
N LYS A 509 -4.73 13.06 -19.40
CA LYS A 509 -6.18 13.23 -19.20
C LYS A 509 -6.64 12.41 -18.01
N THR A 510 -7.69 12.87 -17.36
CA THR A 510 -8.34 12.12 -16.28
C THR A 510 -9.72 11.64 -16.74
N ILE A 511 -9.99 10.35 -16.60
CA ILE A 511 -11.34 9.77 -16.77
C ILE A 511 -12.12 9.86 -15.46
N LYS A 512 -13.40 10.20 -15.60
CA LYS A 512 -14.36 10.22 -14.49
C LYS A 512 -14.96 8.82 -14.35
N THR A 513 -14.51 8.07 -13.35
CA THR A 513 -14.99 6.70 -13.09
C THR A 513 -16.01 6.74 -11.96
N LEU A 514 -17.20 6.22 -12.23
CA LEU A 514 -18.25 6.04 -11.21
C LEU A 514 -17.80 4.92 -10.27
N ILE A 515 -17.61 5.25 -8.99
CA ILE A 515 -17.25 4.25 -7.96
C ILE A 515 -18.44 3.89 -7.08
N GLN A 516 -19.43 4.78 -6.97
CA GLN A 516 -20.62 4.52 -6.18
C GLN A 516 -21.82 5.17 -6.86
N LYS A 517 -22.90 4.41 -7.02
CA LYS A 517 -24.17 4.94 -7.53
C LYS A 517 -24.90 5.70 -6.43
N ALA A 518 -25.72 6.65 -6.84
CA ALA A 518 -26.64 7.33 -5.96
C ALA A 518 -27.53 6.32 -5.26
N HIS A 519 -27.67 6.48 -3.95
CA HIS A 519 -28.45 5.60 -3.08
C HIS A 519 -28.92 6.39 -1.86
N THR A 520 -29.77 5.77 -1.05
CA THR A 520 -30.25 6.37 0.20
C THR A 520 -29.56 5.68 1.36
N GLU A 521 -29.05 6.48 2.30
CA GLU A 521 -28.46 5.99 3.55
C GLU A 521 -29.29 6.50 4.74
N ILE A 522 -29.23 5.77 5.86
CA ILE A 522 -29.90 6.14 7.11
C ILE A 522 -28.84 6.56 8.13
N ARG A 523 -28.97 7.78 8.66
CA ARG A 523 -28.04 8.33 9.66
C ARG A 523 -28.75 8.99 10.83
N GLN A 524 -28.00 9.27 11.90
CA GLN A 524 -28.51 10.04 13.04
C GLN A 524 -28.66 11.51 12.65
N LYS A 525 -29.79 12.11 13.02
CA LYS A 525 -30.06 13.52 12.76
C LYS A 525 -29.29 14.41 13.74
N VAL A 526 -28.38 15.23 13.21
CA VAL A 526 -27.59 16.19 13.99
C VAL A 526 -28.50 17.26 14.58
N ASN A 527 -28.22 17.66 15.83
CA ASN A 527 -28.95 18.73 16.50
C ASN A 527 -28.54 20.11 15.93
N GLU A 528 -29.51 20.99 15.69
CA GLU A 528 -29.27 22.35 15.18
C GLU A 528 -28.47 23.21 16.16
N ASP A 529 -28.55 22.89 17.46
CA ASP A 529 -27.78 23.54 18.52
C ASP A 529 -26.32 23.07 18.60
N TYR A 530 -25.93 22.05 17.81
CA TYR A 530 -24.56 21.54 17.81
C TYR A 530 -23.61 22.48 17.05
N ASP A 531 -22.72 23.13 17.80
CA ASP A 531 -21.68 24.01 17.25
C ASP A 531 -20.37 23.25 17.01
N THR A 532 -20.11 22.93 15.74
CA THR A 532 -18.87 22.24 15.31
C THR A 532 -17.58 23.03 15.56
N THR A 533 -17.66 24.32 15.88
CA THR A 533 -16.47 25.15 16.16
C THR A 533 -16.03 25.08 17.62
N GLN A 534 -16.90 24.58 18.51
CA GLN A 534 -16.59 24.44 19.93
C GLN A 534 -15.92 23.10 20.20
N GLN A 535 -14.77 23.15 20.86
CA GLN A 535 -14.10 21.96 21.35
C GLN A 535 -14.89 21.37 22.53
N TYR A 536 -15.31 20.12 22.41
CA TYR A 536 -15.95 19.40 23.51
C TYR A 536 -14.93 18.98 24.58
N ILE A 537 -15.24 19.27 25.85
CA ILE A 537 -14.48 18.78 27.00
C ILE A 537 -15.30 17.66 27.67
N PRO A 538 -14.78 16.42 27.72
CA PRO A 538 -15.47 15.27 28.31
C PRO A 538 -15.83 15.49 29.77
N ARG A 539 -16.89 14.81 30.25
CA ARG A 539 -17.30 14.90 31.68
C ARG A 539 -16.17 14.47 32.63
N SER A 540 -15.38 13.47 32.25
CA SER A 540 -14.21 13.02 33.02
C SER A 540 -13.13 14.08 33.25
N LYS A 541 -13.16 15.18 32.49
CA LYS A 541 -12.19 16.28 32.56
C LYS A 541 -12.77 17.56 33.14
N ARG A 542 -14.02 17.53 33.59
CA ARG A 542 -14.76 18.70 34.07
C ARG A 542 -15.04 18.56 35.57
N PRO A 543 -14.58 19.53 36.40
CA PRO A 543 -14.65 19.40 37.87
C PRO A 543 -16.09 19.32 38.38
N GLU A 544 -17.05 19.90 37.66
CA GLU A 544 -18.46 19.84 38.02
C GLU A 544 -19.08 18.45 37.85
N TRP A 545 -18.39 17.49 37.25
CA TRP A 545 -18.85 16.11 37.05
C TRP A 545 -18.05 15.11 37.88
N SER A 546 -18.73 14.10 38.42
CA SER A 546 -18.06 12.97 39.08
C SER A 546 -18.81 11.68 38.86
N ALA A 547 -18.06 10.59 38.71
CA ALA A 547 -18.62 9.24 38.65
C ALA A 547 -19.04 8.82 40.06
N ILE A 548 -20.32 8.45 40.22
CA ILE A 548 -20.88 8.02 41.50
C ILE A 548 -21.13 6.52 41.44
N GLY A 549 -20.40 5.77 42.25
CA GLY A 549 -20.58 4.34 42.45
C GLY A 549 -21.94 4.07 43.09
N LEU A 550 -22.78 3.32 42.38
CA LEU A 550 -24.14 2.96 42.77
C LEU A 550 -24.23 1.53 43.30
N LEU A 551 -23.24 0.69 42.99
CA LEU A 551 -23.18 -0.71 43.40
C LEU A 551 -21.73 -1.20 43.33
N GLY A 552 -21.33 -2.08 44.25
CA GLY A 552 -20.07 -2.83 44.15
C GLY A 552 -19.12 -2.63 45.32
N LYS A 553 -17.83 -2.93 45.11
CA LYS A 553 -16.80 -2.80 46.15
C LYS A 553 -16.12 -1.44 46.02
N LEU A 554 -16.35 -0.57 47.00
CA LEU A 554 -15.86 0.81 47.00
C LEU A 554 -14.97 1.07 48.22
N VAL A 555 -14.12 2.09 48.12
CA VAL A 555 -13.38 2.64 49.26
C VAL A 555 -14.08 3.92 49.69
N VAL A 556 -14.29 4.06 50.98
CA VAL A 556 -14.87 5.28 51.58
C VAL A 556 -13.97 5.81 52.67
N ILE A 557 -14.04 7.13 52.86
CA ILE A 557 -13.42 7.81 53.99
C ILE A 557 -14.27 7.51 55.23
N ASP A 558 -13.66 7.17 56.36
CA ASP A 558 -14.33 6.91 57.63
C ASP A 558 -13.70 7.68 58.79
N ASP A 559 -14.45 7.82 59.88
CA ASP A 559 -14.01 8.50 61.12
C ASP A 559 -13.19 7.59 62.07
N GLY A 560 -12.83 6.38 61.63
CA GLY A 560 -12.16 5.36 62.42
C GLY A 560 -13.10 4.49 63.26
N SER A 561 -14.40 4.81 63.35
CA SER A 561 -15.36 4.04 64.15
C SER A 561 -15.81 2.73 63.49
N CYS A 562 -15.68 2.61 62.16
CA CYS A 562 -16.22 1.48 61.41
C CYS A 562 -15.48 0.17 61.73
N ILE A 563 -16.24 -0.90 61.91
CA ILE A 563 -15.73 -2.22 62.31
C ILE A 563 -15.89 -3.22 61.17
N ILE A 564 -14.85 -4.00 60.89
CA ILE A 564 -14.87 -5.09 59.89
C ILE A 564 -16.01 -6.07 60.21
N ASN A 565 -16.74 -6.53 59.19
CA ASN A 565 -17.97 -7.32 59.29
C ASN A 565 -19.19 -6.60 59.89
N GLY A 566 -19.04 -5.34 60.28
CA GLY A 566 -20.14 -4.46 60.63
C GLY A 566 -20.74 -3.74 59.43
N TYR A 567 -21.54 -2.72 59.73
CA TYR A 567 -22.17 -1.84 58.76
C TYR A 567 -21.79 -0.39 59.07
N CYS A 568 -21.79 0.45 58.04
CA CYS A 568 -21.61 1.88 58.20
C CYS A 568 -22.82 2.66 57.68
N LYS A 569 -22.94 3.90 58.13
CA LYS A 569 -23.90 4.90 57.64
C LYS A 569 -23.15 6.21 57.39
N VAL A 570 -23.83 7.18 56.77
CA VAL A 570 -23.25 8.51 56.56
C VAL A 570 -23.17 9.26 57.90
N GLY A 571 -22.03 9.89 58.15
CA GLY A 571 -21.81 10.87 59.21
C GLY A 571 -21.75 12.29 58.67
N GLU A 572 -21.31 13.22 59.51
CA GLU A 572 -21.10 14.61 59.09
C GLU A 572 -20.00 14.70 58.03
N GLY A 573 -20.19 15.58 57.03
CA GLY A 573 -19.24 15.75 55.93
C GLY A 573 -19.21 14.61 54.91
N GLY A 574 -20.19 13.70 54.93
CA GLY A 574 -20.29 12.62 53.95
C GLY A 574 -19.26 11.50 54.13
N ILE A 575 -18.70 11.35 55.32
CA ILE A 575 -17.80 10.23 55.66
C ILE A 575 -18.57 9.08 56.32
N ALA A 576 -18.00 7.89 56.32
CA ALA A 576 -18.57 6.71 56.95
C ALA A 576 -18.42 6.78 58.48
N VAL A 577 -19.49 6.42 59.20
CA VAL A 577 -19.48 6.18 60.65
C VAL A 577 -20.14 4.83 60.95
N MET A 578 -19.81 4.24 62.09
CA MET A 578 -20.36 2.94 62.50
C MET A 578 -21.89 2.98 62.59
N SER A 579 -22.51 1.91 62.11
CA SER A 579 -23.94 1.68 62.26
C SER A 579 -24.19 0.38 63.01
N GLU A 580 -24.90 0.47 64.13
CA GLU A 580 -25.40 -0.71 64.86
C GLU A 580 -26.51 -1.43 64.09
N GLN A 581 -27.20 -0.71 63.21
CA GLN A 581 -28.23 -1.25 62.34
C GLN A 581 -27.65 -1.69 61.01
N LYS A 582 -28.22 -2.75 60.44
CA LYS A 582 -27.88 -3.21 59.09
C LYS A 582 -28.23 -2.13 58.07
N THR A 583 -27.23 -1.68 57.31
CA THR A 583 -27.40 -0.78 56.16
C THR A 583 -27.06 -1.53 54.87
N ARG A 584 -27.17 -0.85 53.72
CA ARG A 584 -26.68 -1.36 52.43
C ARG A 584 -25.16 -1.28 52.27
N PHE A 585 -24.43 -0.76 53.27
CA PHE A 585 -22.99 -0.53 53.25
C PHE A 585 -22.28 -1.45 54.24
N ARG A 586 -21.82 -2.61 53.77
CA ARG A 586 -21.14 -3.60 54.62
C ARG A 586 -19.64 -3.36 54.63
N VAL A 587 -19.04 -3.26 55.80
CA VAL A 587 -17.58 -3.06 55.95
C VAL A 587 -16.84 -4.39 55.71
N MET A 588 -15.95 -4.40 54.72
CA MET A 588 -15.18 -5.59 54.32
C MET A 588 -13.77 -5.61 54.92
N ALA A 589 -13.09 -4.46 54.93
CA ALA A 589 -11.71 -4.34 55.41
C ALA A 589 -11.40 -2.90 55.80
N ARG A 590 -10.47 -2.73 56.74
CA ARG A 590 -9.80 -1.45 56.99
C ARG A 590 -8.53 -1.39 56.14
N LEU A 591 -8.33 -0.29 55.44
CA LEU A 591 -7.18 -0.09 54.56
C LEU A 591 -6.09 0.74 55.24
N ASP A 592 -6.51 1.78 55.97
CA ASP A 592 -5.66 2.61 56.82
C ASP A 592 -6.50 3.25 57.95
N ASP A 593 -5.95 4.28 58.61
CA ASP A 593 -6.58 4.96 59.74
C ASP A 593 -7.94 5.60 59.38
N ASN A 594 -8.12 6.06 58.13
CA ASN A 594 -9.28 6.83 57.70
C ASN A 594 -9.98 6.24 56.46
N HIS A 595 -9.57 5.08 55.95
CA HIS A 595 -10.19 4.45 54.79
C HIS A 595 -10.59 3.00 55.06
N ILE A 596 -11.82 2.70 54.65
CA ILE A 596 -12.37 1.34 54.69
C ILE A 596 -12.84 0.92 53.30
N LYS A 597 -12.75 -0.38 53.04
CA LYS A 597 -13.37 -1.01 51.89
C LYS A 597 -14.75 -1.51 52.28
N ILE A 598 -15.76 -1.14 51.52
CA ILE A 598 -17.14 -1.57 51.74
C ILE A 598 -17.68 -2.32 50.52
N LEU A 599 -18.69 -3.14 50.76
CA LEU A 599 -19.60 -3.65 49.74
C LEU A 599 -20.90 -2.85 49.83
N MET A 600 -21.20 -2.12 48.76
CA MET A 600 -22.49 -1.46 48.54
C MET A 600 -23.41 -2.44 47.82
N LEU A 601 -24.54 -2.76 48.45
CA LEU A 601 -25.52 -3.77 48.01
C LEU A 601 -26.78 -3.16 47.40
#